data_AF-A0A2I9CUH3-F1
#
_entry.id   AF-A0A2I9CUH3-F1
#
_cell.length_a   1.000
_cell.length_b   1.000
_cell.length_c   1.000
_cell.angle_alpha   90.00
_cell.angle_beta   90.00
_cell.angle_gamma   90.00
#
_symmetry.space_group_name_H-M   'P 1'
#
loop_
_entity.id
_entity.type
_entity.pdbx_description
1 polymer ?
#
loop_
_entity_poly.entity_id
_entity_poly.type
_entity_poly.pdbx_seq_one_letter_code
_entity_poly.pdbx_strand_id
1 'polypeptide(L)'
;MSGDDGRQAAWAAARQQLVALGCYVDRIGPTWWVVFPRGWEAPARQVVEEFKQHYPDQQVEFREKQPVLPPPPLPGKDEQPKPSDSVPPVPFSAAPLLPEQLYPAALRGDLGGDVDDR
;
A
#
# COMPACT_ATOMS: atom_id res chain seq x y z
N MET A 1 -38.44 -7.65 3.03
CA MET A 1 -37.35 -6.66 2.87
C MET A 1 -35.98 -7.37 2.89
N SER A 2 -35.77 -8.44 2.11
CA SER A 2 -34.64 -9.38 2.32
C SER A 2 -33.61 -9.45 1.18
N GLY A 3 -33.71 -8.58 0.17
CA GLY A 3 -32.80 -8.63 -0.99
C GLY A 3 -31.48 -7.88 -0.79
N ASP A 4 -31.46 -6.85 0.05
CA ASP A 4 -30.29 -5.96 0.21
C ASP A 4 -29.26 -6.50 1.22
N ASP A 5 -29.75 -7.16 2.28
CA ASP A 5 -28.92 -7.68 3.37
C ASP A 5 -27.98 -8.81 2.90
N GLY A 6 -28.50 -9.76 2.11
CA GLY A 6 -27.71 -10.82 1.50
C GLY A 6 -26.69 -10.30 0.48
N ARG A 7 -27.03 -9.22 -0.24
CA ARG A 7 -26.12 -8.56 -1.18
C ARG A 7 -24.97 -7.87 -0.44
N GLN A 8 -25.28 -7.14 0.64
CA GLN A 8 -24.26 -6.50 1.47
C GLN A 8 -23.33 -7.53 2.12
N ALA A 9 -23.86 -8.63 2.66
CA ALA A 9 -23.06 -9.68 3.26
C ALA A 9 -22.11 -10.35 2.25
N ALA A 10 -22.62 -10.71 1.07
CA ALA A 10 -21.81 -11.28 0.00
C ALA A 10 -20.71 -10.31 -0.48
N TRP A 11 -21.03 -9.02 -0.58
CA TRP A 11 -20.05 -8.01 -0.95
C TRP A 11 -19.00 -7.78 0.14
N ALA A 12 -19.40 -7.82 1.42
CA ALA A 12 -18.47 -7.71 2.54
C ALA A 12 -17.44 -8.86 2.50
N ALA A 13 -17.89 -10.09 2.19
CA ALA A 13 -16.99 -11.23 2.01
C ALA A 13 -16.05 -11.04 0.81
N ALA A 14 -16.57 -10.61 -0.35
CA ALA A 14 -15.75 -10.33 -1.53
C ALA A 14 -14.70 -9.23 -1.25
N ARG A 15 -15.11 -8.17 -0.54
CA ARG A 15 -14.22 -7.08 -0.12
C ARG A 15 -13.13 -7.57 0.83
N GLN A 16 -13.44 -8.46 1.77
CA GLN A 16 -12.43 -9.06 2.65
C GLN A 16 -11.39 -9.86 1.85
N GLN A 17 -11.82 -10.63 0.85
CA GLN A 17 -10.90 -11.35 -0.04
C GLN A 17 -10.02 -10.38 -0.84
N LEU A 18 -10.60 -9.32 -1.41
CA LEU A 18 -9.85 -8.27 -2.13
C LEU A 18 -8.81 -7.58 -1.23
N VAL A 19 -9.18 -7.25 0.01
CA VAL A 19 -8.25 -6.66 0.99
C VAL A 19 -7.13 -7.64 1.36
N ALA A 20 -7.42 -8.94 1.47
CA ALA A 20 -6.40 -9.96 1.71
C ALA A 20 -5.39 -10.08 0.54
N LEU A 21 -5.82 -9.79 -0.69
CA LEU A 21 -4.95 -9.68 -1.87
C LEU A 21 -4.18 -8.35 -1.94
N GLY A 22 -4.35 -7.46 -0.95
CA GLY A 22 -3.75 -6.11 -0.95
C GLY A 22 -4.47 -5.12 -1.87
N CYS A 23 -5.69 -5.43 -2.31
CA CYS A 23 -6.51 -4.53 -3.10
C CYS A 23 -7.28 -3.56 -2.20
N TYR A 24 -7.49 -2.34 -2.68
CA TYR A 24 -8.35 -1.35 -2.06
C TYR A 24 -9.67 -1.27 -2.82
N VAL A 25 -10.78 -1.15 -2.10
CA VAL A 25 -12.11 -1.07 -2.69
C VAL A 25 -12.76 0.23 -2.28
N ASP A 26 -13.17 1.02 -3.28
CA ASP A 26 -13.86 2.29 -3.10
C ASP A 26 -15.22 2.29 -3.80
N ARG A 27 -16.08 3.25 -3.48
CA ARG A 27 -17.41 3.36 -4.09
C ARG A 27 -17.63 4.79 -4.56
N ILE A 28 -17.78 4.95 -5.87
CA ILE A 28 -18.04 6.24 -6.51
C ILE A 28 -19.41 6.16 -7.16
N GLY A 29 -20.43 6.61 -6.42
CA GLY A 29 -21.83 6.52 -6.83
C GLY A 29 -22.32 5.06 -6.96
N PRO A 30 -22.78 4.63 -8.15
CA PRO A 30 -23.23 3.26 -8.38
C PRO A 30 -22.08 2.27 -8.66
N THR A 31 -20.87 2.78 -8.93
CA THR A 31 -19.73 1.98 -9.39
C THR A 31 -18.78 1.69 -8.24
N TRP A 32 -18.39 0.43 -8.09
CA TRP A 32 -17.32 0.03 -7.19
C TRP A 32 -15.99 0.04 -7.91
N TRP A 33 -14.97 0.61 -7.27
CA TRP A 33 -13.63 0.66 -7.80
C TRP A 33 -12.77 -0.32 -7.03
N VAL A 34 -12.20 -1.29 -7.73
CA VAL A 34 -11.22 -2.24 -7.18
C VAL A 34 -9.85 -1.83 -7.66
N VAL A 35 -9.07 -1.25 -6.74
CA VAL A 35 -7.70 -0.84 -6.97
C VAL A 35 -6.75 -1.96 -6.54
N PHE A 36 -6.04 -2.58 -7.47
CA PHE A 36 -5.15 -3.71 -7.20
C PHE A 36 -3.69 -3.39 -7.53
N PRO A 37 -2.72 -4.00 -6.85
CA PRO A 37 -1.31 -3.88 -7.21
C PRO A 37 -1.03 -4.49 -8.59
N ARG A 38 0.01 -4.00 -9.28
CA ARG A 38 0.39 -4.49 -10.62
C ARG A 38 0.59 -6.01 -10.61
N GLY A 39 -0.04 -6.70 -11.56
CA GLY A 39 -0.02 -8.16 -11.68
C GLY A 39 -1.07 -8.90 -10.84
N TRP A 40 -1.92 -8.19 -10.09
CA TRP A 40 -3.00 -8.80 -9.27
C TRP A 40 -4.40 -8.64 -9.87
N GLU A 41 -4.51 -8.25 -11.15
CA GLU A 41 -5.81 -8.14 -11.84
C GLU A 41 -6.55 -9.48 -11.85
N ALA A 42 -5.89 -10.56 -12.25
CA ALA A 42 -6.51 -11.89 -12.37
C ALA A 42 -7.16 -12.37 -11.05
N PRO A 43 -6.45 -12.40 -9.90
CA PRO A 43 -7.07 -12.81 -8.64
C PRO A 43 -8.15 -11.82 -8.17
N ALA A 44 -7.97 -10.50 -8.35
CA ALA A 44 -9.00 -9.52 -8.01
C ALA A 44 -10.28 -9.70 -8.85
N ARG A 45 -10.11 -9.99 -10.14
CA ARG A 45 -11.20 -10.23 -11.08
C ARG A 45 -11.95 -11.51 -10.76
N GLN A 46 -11.25 -12.58 -10.37
CA GLN A 46 -11.90 -13.83 -9.95
C GLN A 46 -12.88 -13.61 -8.79
N VAL A 47 -12.48 -12.85 -7.76
CA VAL A 47 -13.35 -12.54 -6.60
C VAL A 47 -14.59 -11.75 -7.03
N VAL A 48 -14.43 -10.76 -7.91
CA VAL A 48 -15.55 -9.94 -8.41
C VAL A 48 -16.47 -10.75 -9.33
N GLU A 49 -15.93 -11.63 -10.18
CA GLU A 49 -16.74 -12.47 -11.06
C GLU A 49 -17.59 -13.46 -10.25
N GLU A 50 -17.04 -14.05 -9.18
CA GLU A 50 -17.81 -14.88 -8.23
C GLU A 50 -18.97 -14.08 -7.61
N PHE A 51 -18.71 -12.84 -7.17
CA PHE A 51 -19.77 -11.95 -6.69
C PHE A 51 -20.81 -11.64 -7.78
N LYS A 52 -20.38 -11.38 -9.01
CA LYS A 52 -21.25 -11.09 -10.16
C LYS A 52 -22.12 -12.27 -10.59
N GLN A 53 -21.74 -13.52 -10.31
CA GLN A 53 -22.62 -14.67 -10.53
C GLN A 53 -23.94 -14.54 -9.76
N HIS A 54 -23.89 -13.93 -8.57
CA HIS A 54 -25.07 -13.68 -7.75
C HIS A 54 -25.69 -12.29 -7.99
N TYR A 55 -24.87 -11.32 -8.42
CA TYR A 55 -25.29 -9.93 -8.62
C TYR A 55 -24.75 -9.35 -9.94
N PRO A 56 -25.29 -9.77 -11.10
CA PRO A 56 -24.76 -9.39 -12.42
C PRO A 56 -24.94 -7.90 -12.74
N ASP A 57 -25.91 -7.25 -12.10
CA ASP A 57 -26.21 -5.83 -12.26
C ASP A 57 -25.16 -4.91 -11.59
N GLN A 58 -24.23 -5.47 -10.82
CA GLN A 58 -23.24 -4.68 -10.10
C GLN A 58 -22.17 -4.10 -11.04
N GLN A 59 -22.10 -2.76 -11.08
CA GLN A 59 -21.04 -2.05 -11.77
C GLN A 59 -19.75 -2.07 -10.95
N VAL A 60 -18.69 -2.64 -11.51
CA VAL A 60 -17.36 -2.72 -10.91
C VAL A 60 -16.31 -2.34 -11.95
N GLU A 61 -15.44 -1.41 -11.60
CA GLU A 61 -14.27 -0.99 -12.38
C GLU A 61 -12.98 -1.47 -11.71
N PHE A 62 -12.06 -1.93 -12.56
CA PHE A 62 -10.75 -2.43 -12.18
C PHE A 62 -9.71 -1.35 -12.46
N ARG A 63 -8.92 -1.01 -11.45
CA ARG A 63 -7.89 0.04 -11.52
C ARG A 63 -6.57 -0.57 -11.04
N GLU A 64 -5.55 -0.58 -11.88
CA GLU A 64 -4.20 -0.88 -11.39
C GLU A 64 -3.70 0.31 -10.55
N LYS A 65 -3.13 0.02 -9.38
CA LYS A 65 -2.41 1.01 -8.58
C LYS A 65 -1.18 1.45 -9.36
N GLN A 66 -1.28 2.59 -10.05
CA GLN A 66 -0.12 3.15 -10.74
C GLN A 66 0.91 3.63 -9.72
N PRO A 67 2.20 3.35 -9.94
CA PRO A 67 3.25 4.07 -9.24
C PRO A 67 3.11 5.55 -9.63
N VAL A 68 2.91 6.43 -8.64
CA VAL A 68 3.02 7.87 -8.87
C VAL A 68 4.48 8.12 -9.22
N LEU A 69 4.78 8.22 -10.51
CA LEU A 69 6.05 8.76 -10.97
C LEU A 69 6.09 10.22 -10.51
N PRO A 70 7.24 10.71 -9.98
CA PRO A 70 7.39 12.14 -9.77
C PRO A 70 7.13 12.86 -11.10
N PRO A 71 6.50 14.04 -11.08
CA PRO A 71 6.26 14.79 -12.31
C PRO A 71 7.60 14.99 -13.03
N PRO A 72 7.65 14.86 -14.37
CA PRO A 72 8.87 15.12 -15.12
C PRO A 72 9.34 16.54 -14.80
N PRO A 73 10.66 16.79 -14.66
CA PRO A 73 11.16 18.13 -14.51
C PRO A 73 10.69 18.97 -15.71
N LEU A 74 10.04 20.10 -15.43
CA LEU A 74 9.61 21.04 -16.45
C LEU A 74 10.84 21.48 -17.26
N PRO A 75 10.82 21.46 -18.61
CA PRO A 75 11.95 21.92 -19.39
C PRO A 75 12.14 23.42 -19.19
N GLY A 76 13.31 23.81 -18.67
CA GLY A 76 13.94 25.11 -18.87
C GLY A 76 13.13 26.35 -18.46
N LYS A 77 13.36 26.84 -17.24
CA LYS A 77 13.60 28.28 -17.07
C LYS A 77 15.11 28.48 -17.09
N ASP A 78 15.68 28.40 -18.29
CA ASP A 78 17.02 28.89 -18.55
C ASP A 78 16.89 30.40 -18.81
N GLU A 79 16.94 31.18 -17.74
CA GLU A 79 17.33 32.59 -17.79
C GLU A 79 18.60 32.72 -16.95
N GLN A 80 19.72 32.65 -17.65
CA GLN A 80 21.10 32.92 -17.21
C GLN A 80 21.27 34.40 -16.74
N PRO A 81 22.43 34.83 -16.21
CA PRO A 81 23.03 34.60 -14.90
C PRO A 81 23.03 35.87 -14.01
N LYS A 82 23.17 35.73 -12.68
CA LYS A 82 23.72 36.81 -11.83
C LYS A 82 24.94 36.30 -11.05
N PRO A 83 26.11 36.95 -11.17
CA PRO A 83 27.27 36.69 -10.32
C PRO A 83 27.20 37.51 -9.02
N SER A 84 28.08 37.18 -8.07
CA SER A 84 28.26 37.77 -6.72
C SER A 84 27.26 37.28 -5.66
N ASP A 85 27.63 36.84 -4.47
CA ASP A 85 28.92 36.73 -3.78
C ASP A 85 28.69 35.90 -2.49
N SER A 86 29.69 35.09 -2.10
CA SER A 86 29.95 34.55 -0.76
C SER A 86 28.87 33.75 0.00
N VAL A 87 28.93 32.41 -0.11
CA VAL A 87 28.90 31.49 1.05
C VAL A 87 29.74 30.25 0.69
N PRO A 88 30.79 29.87 1.45
CA PRO A 88 31.44 28.58 1.24
C PRO A 88 30.47 27.45 1.63
N PRO A 89 30.23 26.45 0.75
CA PRO A 89 29.42 25.30 1.14
C PRO A 89 30.17 24.50 2.22
N VAL A 90 29.56 24.37 3.39
CA VAL A 90 29.90 23.34 4.38
C VAL A 90 29.95 21.98 3.68
N PRO A 91 31.01 21.17 3.86
CA PRO A 91 31.03 19.83 3.33
C PRO A 91 29.99 19.00 4.08
N PHE A 92 28.86 18.71 3.45
CA PHE A 92 28.00 17.64 3.93
C PHE A 92 28.72 16.33 3.60
N SER A 93 29.44 15.81 4.60
CA SER A 93 30.16 14.55 4.51
C SER A 93 29.24 13.44 3.99
N ALA A 94 29.56 12.93 2.81
CA ALA A 94 29.09 11.62 2.37
C ALA A 94 29.70 10.57 3.30
N ALA A 95 28.93 10.12 4.29
CA ALA A 95 29.23 8.89 5.03
C ALA A 95 28.55 7.71 4.29
N PRO A 96 29.26 6.60 4.08
CA PRO A 96 28.78 5.48 3.27
C PRO A 96 27.79 4.59 4.03
N LEU A 97 27.03 3.83 3.24
CA LEU A 97 26.15 2.73 3.64
C LEU A 97 26.72 1.85 4.77
N LEU A 98 25.97 1.71 5.86
CA LEU A 98 26.00 0.51 6.71
C LEU A 98 24.56 0.09 7.06
N PRO A 99 24.18 -1.19 6.86
CA PRO A 99 22.89 -1.73 7.25
C PRO A 99 22.98 -2.29 8.68
N GLU A 100 22.27 -1.71 9.64
CA GLU A 100 22.24 -2.27 10.98
C GLU A 100 20.85 -2.20 11.63
N GLN A 101 20.21 -3.37 11.68
CA GLN A 101 19.58 -3.94 12.87
C GLN A 101 18.55 -3.06 13.59
N LEU A 102 17.27 -3.28 13.26
CA LEU A 102 16.15 -2.91 14.14
C LEU A 102 15.12 -4.06 14.20
N TYR A 103 15.54 -5.17 14.80
CA TYR A 103 14.66 -6.05 15.55
C TYR A 103 15.37 -6.41 16.85
N PRO A 104 14.89 -5.95 18.02
CA PRO A 104 15.38 -6.50 19.28
C PRO A 104 14.85 -7.94 19.41
N ALA A 105 15.73 -8.90 19.12
CA ALA A 105 15.66 -10.23 19.68
C ALA A 105 16.04 -10.14 21.17
N ALA A 106 15.05 -9.86 22.03
CA ALA A 106 15.09 -10.26 23.43
C ALA A 106 14.20 -11.51 23.52
N LEU A 107 14.73 -12.71 23.27
CA LEU A 107 15.56 -13.46 24.22
C LEU A 107 14.93 -13.46 25.62
N ARG A 108 13.71 -13.98 25.74
CA ARG A 108 13.21 -14.49 27.02
C ARG A 108 13.75 -15.91 27.21
N GLY A 109 15.06 -16.00 27.34
CA GLY A 109 15.78 -17.16 27.89
C GLY A 109 16.18 -16.82 29.31
N ASP A 110 15.27 -17.03 30.25
CA ASP A 110 15.56 -17.02 31.68
C ASP A 110 15.99 -18.44 32.05
N LEU A 111 17.31 -18.68 32.01
CA LEU A 111 17.96 -19.81 32.65
C LEU A 111 18.84 -19.23 33.74
N GLY A 112 18.36 -19.32 34.97
CA GLY A 112 19.09 -18.90 36.16
C GLY A 112 18.44 -19.51 37.39
N GLY A 113 18.50 -20.83 37.51
CA GLY A 113 18.37 -21.46 38.82
C GLY A 113 19.57 -21.06 39.66
N ASP A 114 19.31 -20.49 40.83
CA ASP A 114 20.21 -20.61 41.97
C ASP A 114 19.39 -20.92 43.22
N VAL A 115 20.02 -21.74 44.03
CA VAL A 115 19.53 -22.48 45.18
C VAL A 115 19.82 -21.68 46.46
N ASP A 116 19.01 -21.93 47.51
CA ASP A 116 19.31 -21.72 48.94
C ASP A 116 19.21 -20.30 49.55
N ASP A 117 18.25 -20.10 50.46
CA ASP A 117 18.47 -19.78 51.91
C ASP A 117 17.12 -19.37 52.56
N ARG A 118 16.49 -20.34 53.26
CA ARG A 118 15.70 -20.27 54.52
C ARG A 118 14.49 -21.20 54.61
#